data_AF-A0A7Y0AA71-F1
#
_entry.id   AF-A0A7Y0AA71-F1
#
_cell.length_a   1.000
_cell.length_b   1.000
_cell.length_c   1.000
_cell.angle_alpha   90.00
_cell.angle_beta   90.00
_cell.angle_gamma   90.00
#
_symmetry.space_group_name_H-M   'P 1'
#
loop_
_entity.id
_entity.type
_entity.pdbx_description
1 polymer ?
#
loop_
_entity_poly.entity_id
_entity_poly.type
_entity_poly.pdbx_seq_one_letter_code
_entity_poly.pdbx_strand_id
1 'polypeptide(L)'
;MRSAADTRFLQNETLALFSRLQTVRSFALSTPMVLAAAVSAPAQAAINAHLAHVAFDLRRKLLAFLGWLRHPASRRLSAAATQARYVLLKLRFNNLLDQVDIFADVLGQRAEHNTGIWVAGLDALAEDALALPGGYYTPPPLICYLERGHGAAIRRARTRLPGGDLSPVGVIQIPRERMIGSGIASSLIHEVGHQGSELLDLTTTIRQDIEQVIAAGDQADALPWQLLSRWLNEILSDCWALGHLGITATYGLLSVVSLPSYFVFRIGTDGPHPFPWIRLKISLALGAALFPDPQWAALGRQWEGLYPTHELSHVKRALIGRLEAVLPAFARLVLGHRSARLRGGQLADIFPLAERHPAQLRQLYDAWQRHPYLREHSAPSLVFAVVGQAKADGRISTEDEVLVLSHMLAHWALNRARNYCLAPAQPLAPYSSTLPLNPRTHEPRTKH
;
A
#
# COMPACT_ATOMS: atom_id res chain seq x y z
N MET A 1 -44.10 25.41 20.49
CA MET A 1 -44.16 23.95 20.71
C MET A 1 -44.39 23.26 19.38
N ARG A 2 -43.94 22.01 19.21
CA ARG A 2 -44.09 21.25 17.95
C ARG A 2 -45.53 20.78 17.73
N SER A 3 -46.01 20.79 16.48
CA SER A 3 -47.36 20.32 16.13
C SER A 3 -47.47 18.79 16.10
N ALA A 4 -48.70 18.27 16.09
CA ALA A 4 -48.96 16.84 15.89
C ALA A 4 -48.55 16.39 14.47
N ALA A 5 -48.70 17.26 13.47
CA ALA A 5 -48.30 17.00 12.09
C ALA A 5 -46.77 16.86 11.98
N ASP A 6 -46.01 17.76 12.60
CA ASP A 6 -44.54 17.70 12.62
C ASP A 6 -44.04 16.41 13.30
N THR A 7 -44.72 15.99 14.38
CA THR A 7 -44.39 14.75 15.08
C THR A 7 -44.61 13.54 14.18
N ARG A 8 -45.74 13.49 13.47
CA ARG A 8 -46.09 12.42 12.53
C ARG A 8 -45.11 12.36 11.36
N PHE A 9 -44.75 13.51 10.80
CA PHE A 9 -43.76 13.62 9.74
C PHE A 9 -42.41 13.02 10.19
N LEU A 10 -41.86 13.47 11.31
CA LEU A 10 -40.57 12.98 11.82
C LEU A 10 -40.60 11.50 12.19
N GLN A 11 -41.72 11.01 12.71
CA GLN A 11 -41.90 9.58 12.99
C GLN A 11 -41.87 8.76 11.69
N ASN A 12 -42.61 9.18 10.66
CA ASN A 12 -42.66 8.49 9.37
C ASN A 12 -41.29 8.50 8.68
N GLU A 13 -40.61 9.65 8.69
CA GLU A 13 -39.26 9.80 8.16
C GLU A 13 -38.25 8.88 8.88
N THR A 14 -38.33 8.79 10.21
CA THR A 14 -37.48 7.88 10.99
C THR A 14 -37.77 6.41 10.68
N LEU A 15 -39.05 6.05 10.53
CA LEU A 15 -39.45 4.69 10.13
C LEU A 15 -38.99 4.37 8.70
N ALA A 16 -39.03 5.33 7.77
CA ALA A 16 -38.50 5.16 6.43
C ALA A 16 -37.00 4.91 6.43
N LEU A 17 -36.21 5.65 7.23
CA LEU A 17 -34.78 5.37 7.42
C LEU A 17 -34.56 3.99 8.01
N PHE A 18 -35.36 3.58 9.00
CA PHE A 18 -35.27 2.25 9.60
C PHE A 18 -35.51 1.14 8.56
N SER A 19 -36.55 1.26 7.72
CA SER A 19 -36.83 0.30 6.66
C SER A 19 -35.71 0.24 5.61
N ARG A 20 -35.15 1.39 5.21
CA ARG A 20 -33.99 1.43 4.30
C ARG A 20 -32.73 0.82 4.91
N LEU A 21 -32.51 1.01 6.21
CA LEU A 21 -31.38 0.38 6.90
C LEU A 21 -31.45 -1.15 6.83
N GLN A 22 -32.66 -1.73 6.81
CA GLN A 22 -32.85 -3.18 6.66
C GLN A 22 -32.53 -3.70 5.25
N THR A 23 -32.42 -2.84 4.24
CA THR A 23 -32.06 -3.25 2.88
C THR A 23 -30.55 -3.37 2.69
N VAL A 24 -29.73 -2.90 3.65
CA VAL A 24 -28.27 -3.08 3.63
C VAL A 24 -27.96 -4.56 3.90
N ARG A 25 -27.56 -5.29 2.86
CA ARG A 25 -27.25 -6.73 2.91
C ARG A 25 -25.74 -6.98 3.02
N SER A 26 -25.37 -8.17 3.48
CA SER A 26 -23.97 -8.61 3.43
C SER A 26 -23.53 -8.84 1.98
N PHE A 27 -22.32 -8.39 1.64
CA PHE A 27 -21.71 -8.62 0.33
C PHE A 27 -21.56 -10.09 -0.03
N ALA A 28 -21.42 -10.97 0.97
CA ALA A 28 -21.38 -12.41 0.76
C ALA A 28 -22.64 -12.96 0.06
N LEU A 29 -23.75 -12.22 0.08
CA LEU A 29 -25.01 -12.56 -0.58
C LEU A 29 -25.28 -11.76 -1.86
N SER A 30 -24.44 -10.78 -2.22
CA SER A 30 -24.73 -9.82 -3.29
C SER A 30 -23.62 -9.60 -4.32
N THR A 31 -22.40 -10.07 -4.09
CA THR A 31 -21.28 -9.92 -5.04
C THR A 31 -20.91 -11.26 -5.67
N PRO A 32 -21.32 -11.55 -6.92
CA PRO A 32 -20.97 -12.80 -7.58
C PRO A 32 -19.50 -12.74 -8.03
N MET A 33 -18.64 -13.61 -7.48
CA MET A 33 -17.26 -13.76 -7.93
C MET A 33 -16.80 -15.20 -7.76
N VAL A 34 -15.83 -15.62 -8.58
CA VAL A 34 -15.15 -16.90 -8.34
C VAL A 34 -14.35 -16.82 -7.04
N LEU A 35 -14.20 -17.94 -6.33
CA LEU A 35 -13.51 -17.94 -5.04
C LEU A 35 -12.06 -17.42 -5.14
N ALA A 36 -11.37 -17.66 -6.27
CA ALA A 36 -10.04 -17.13 -6.55
C ALA A 36 -9.98 -15.59 -6.62
N ALA A 37 -11.08 -14.92 -6.95
CA ALA A 37 -11.16 -13.46 -6.99
C ALA A 37 -11.56 -12.84 -5.65
N ALA A 38 -11.94 -13.64 -4.65
CA ALA A 38 -12.40 -13.16 -3.37
C ALA A 38 -11.31 -12.43 -2.56
N VAL A 39 -11.72 -11.44 -1.76
CA VAL A 39 -10.86 -10.80 -0.76
C VAL A 39 -10.46 -11.80 0.32
N SER A 40 -9.41 -11.58 1.09
CA SER A 40 -9.02 -12.52 2.15
C SER A 40 -10.14 -12.69 3.19
N ALA A 41 -10.24 -13.86 3.82
CA ALA A 41 -11.24 -14.11 4.86
C ALA A 41 -11.16 -13.09 6.03
N PRO A 42 -9.99 -12.66 6.52
CA PRO A 42 -9.88 -11.55 7.47
C PRO A 42 -10.46 -10.24 6.95
N ALA A 43 -10.22 -9.89 5.68
CA ALA A 43 -10.78 -8.67 5.08
C ALA A 43 -12.31 -8.73 4.99
N GLN A 44 -12.86 -9.86 4.52
CA GLN A 44 -14.30 -10.09 4.43
C GLN A 44 -14.96 -10.01 5.81
N ALA A 45 -14.36 -10.63 6.82
CA ALA A 45 -14.83 -10.59 8.20
C ALA A 45 -14.78 -9.17 8.78
N ALA A 46 -13.68 -8.44 8.56
CA ALA A 46 -13.51 -7.07 9.07
C ALA A 46 -14.52 -6.09 8.45
N ILE A 47 -14.78 -6.18 7.14
CA ILE A 47 -15.81 -5.37 6.45
C ILE A 47 -17.21 -5.69 7.00
N ASN A 48 -17.56 -6.98 7.08
CA ASN A 48 -18.88 -7.40 7.56
C ASN A 48 -19.12 -6.98 9.01
N ALA A 49 -18.13 -7.18 9.89
CA ALA A 49 -18.22 -6.79 11.29
C ALA A 49 -18.38 -5.27 11.44
N HIS A 50 -17.64 -4.49 10.66
CA HIS A 50 -17.73 -3.03 10.64
C HIS A 50 -19.12 -2.55 10.22
N LEU A 51 -19.62 -3.01 9.07
CA LEU A 51 -20.94 -2.61 8.57
C LEU A 51 -22.07 -3.05 9.51
N ALA A 52 -21.98 -4.26 10.08
CA ALA A 52 -22.93 -4.73 11.07
C ALA A 52 -22.92 -3.86 12.33
N HIS A 53 -21.74 -3.45 12.80
CA HIS A 53 -21.60 -2.58 13.96
C HIS A 53 -22.24 -1.21 13.72
N VAL A 54 -21.91 -0.54 12.61
CA VAL A 54 -22.45 0.78 12.27
C VAL A 54 -23.97 0.71 12.06
N ALA A 55 -24.47 -0.32 11.38
CA ALA A 55 -25.90 -0.52 11.18
C ALA A 55 -26.64 -0.79 12.49
N PHE A 56 -26.08 -1.62 13.39
CA PHE A 56 -26.67 -1.89 14.70
C PHE A 56 -26.74 -0.64 15.58
N ASP A 57 -25.67 0.15 15.62
CA ASP A 57 -25.65 1.41 16.36
C ASP A 57 -26.69 2.41 15.83
N LEU A 58 -26.78 2.58 14.51
CA LEU A 58 -27.78 3.45 13.90
C LEU A 58 -29.20 2.95 14.16
N ARG A 59 -29.44 1.64 14.05
CA ARG A 59 -30.74 1.01 14.39
C ARG A 59 -31.16 1.35 15.82
N ARG A 60 -30.24 1.19 16.78
CA ARG A 60 -30.48 1.53 18.19
C ARG A 60 -30.81 3.01 18.36
N LYS A 61 -30.07 3.91 17.70
CA LYS A 61 -30.31 5.37 17.75
C LYS A 61 -31.65 5.77 17.13
N LEU A 62 -32.05 5.16 16.02
CA LEU A 62 -33.36 5.37 15.39
C LEU A 62 -34.51 4.93 16.31
N LEU A 63 -34.40 3.73 16.92
CA LEU A 63 -35.39 3.24 17.88
C LEU A 63 -35.46 4.11 19.13
N ALA A 64 -34.32 4.55 19.66
CA ALA A 64 -34.27 5.47 20.79
C ALA A 64 -34.93 6.82 20.46
N PHE A 65 -34.71 7.35 19.25
CA PHE A 65 -35.38 8.57 18.79
C PHE A 65 -36.89 8.38 18.65
N LEU A 66 -37.37 7.25 18.11
CA LEU A 66 -38.80 6.93 18.06
C LEU A 66 -39.42 6.82 19.46
N GLY A 67 -38.73 6.17 20.40
CA GLY A 67 -39.16 6.11 21.81
C GLY A 67 -39.20 7.50 22.45
N TRP A 68 -38.16 8.30 22.24
CA TRP A 68 -38.09 9.66 22.74
C TRP A 68 -39.17 10.57 22.13
N LEU A 69 -39.50 10.43 20.85
CA LEU A 69 -40.58 11.20 20.21
C LEU A 69 -41.93 11.00 20.90
N ARG A 70 -42.17 9.84 21.51
CA ARG A 70 -43.41 9.51 22.25
C ARG A 70 -43.40 10.07 23.68
N HIS A 71 -42.23 10.38 24.24
CA HIS A 71 -42.09 10.84 25.62
C HIS A 71 -42.63 12.27 25.80
N PRO A 72 -43.30 12.61 26.93
CA PRO A 72 -43.84 13.95 27.17
C PRO A 72 -42.80 15.07 27.05
N ALA A 73 -41.55 14.81 27.43
CA ALA A 73 -40.45 15.78 27.34
C ALA A 73 -40.14 16.21 25.89
N SER A 74 -40.38 15.36 24.87
CA SER A 74 -40.13 15.75 23.47
C SER A 74 -41.11 16.82 22.97
N ARG A 75 -42.34 16.82 23.50
CA ARG A 75 -43.42 17.73 23.10
C ARG A 75 -43.13 19.19 23.48
N ARG A 76 -42.23 19.41 24.44
CA ARG A 76 -41.78 20.73 24.88
C ARG A 76 -40.78 21.38 23.92
N LEU A 77 -40.11 20.61 23.06
CA LEU A 77 -39.17 21.16 22.07
C LEU A 77 -39.89 21.72 20.84
N SER A 78 -39.20 22.63 20.13
CA SER A 78 -39.66 23.16 18.85
C SER A 78 -39.53 22.11 17.73
N ALA A 79 -40.24 22.33 16.63
CA ALA A 79 -40.09 21.54 15.41
C ALA A 79 -38.64 21.57 14.92
N ALA A 80 -38.03 22.76 14.86
CA ALA A 80 -36.64 22.95 14.45
C ALA A 80 -35.64 22.17 15.32
N ALA A 81 -35.77 22.23 16.66
CA ALA A 81 -34.88 21.50 17.57
C ALA A 81 -35.03 19.98 17.42
N THR A 82 -36.25 19.50 17.15
CA THR A 82 -36.49 18.08 16.90
C THR A 82 -35.95 17.64 15.53
N GLN A 83 -36.17 18.46 14.50
CA GLN A 83 -35.66 18.27 13.15
C GLN A 83 -34.13 18.16 13.17
N ALA A 84 -33.44 19.03 13.89
CA ALA A 84 -31.99 18.98 14.04
C ALA A 84 -31.50 17.62 14.57
N ARG A 85 -32.19 17.05 15.57
CA ARG A 85 -31.88 15.71 16.09
C ARG A 85 -32.10 14.61 15.05
N TYR A 86 -33.20 14.67 14.29
CA TYR A 86 -33.46 13.74 13.20
C TYR A 86 -32.41 13.85 12.08
N VAL A 87 -32.03 15.08 11.71
CA VAL A 87 -31.05 15.33 10.64
C VAL A 87 -29.70 14.70 10.97
N LEU A 88 -29.25 14.70 12.23
CA LEU A 88 -28.03 14.00 12.63
C LEU A 88 -28.10 12.48 12.36
N LEU A 89 -29.28 11.86 12.56
CA LEU A 89 -29.50 10.45 12.25
C LEU A 89 -29.50 10.22 10.73
N LYS A 90 -30.13 11.12 9.96
CA LYS A 90 -30.12 11.07 8.50
C LYS A 90 -28.70 11.22 7.92
N LEU A 91 -27.90 12.15 8.44
CA LEU A 91 -26.49 12.31 8.05
C LEU A 91 -25.68 11.06 8.40
N ARG A 92 -25.92 10.45 9.57
CA ARG A 92 -25.26 9.19 9.93
C ARG A 92 -25.67 8.03 9.00
N PHE A 93 -26.93 7.97 8.58
CA PHE A 93 -27.39 7.01 7.59
C PHE A 93 -26.70 7.21 6.23
N ASN A 94 -26.59 8.45 5.74
CA ASN A 94 -25.89 8.74 4.49
C ASN A 94 -24.41 8.34 4.58
N ASN A 95 -23.73 8.67 5.68
CA ASN A 95 -22.34 8.23 5.91
C ASN A 95 -22.19 6.70 5.86
N LEU A 96 -23.16 5.94 6.39
CA LEU A 96 -23.16 4.48 6.27
C LEU A 96 -23.32 4.03 4.80
N LEU A 97 -24.19 4.67 4.01
CA LEU A 97 -24.31 4.37 2.59
C LEU A 97 -23.01 4.65 1.84
N ASP A 98 -22.37 5.81 2.08
CA ASP A 98 -21.08 6.13 1.48
C ASP A 98 -20.02 5.06 1.81
N GLN A 99 -20.01 4.55 3.05
CA GLN A 99 -19.15 3.44 3.46
C GLN A 99 -19.48 2.13 2.74
N VAL A 100 -20.77 1.80 2.57
CA VAL A 100 -21.21 0.63 1.82
C VAL A 100 -20.75 0.74 0.36
N ASP A 101 -20.94 1.90 -0.28
CA ASP A 101 -20.58 2.13 -1.68
C ASP A 101 -19.07 1.96 -1.91
N ILE A 102 -18.23 2.47 -1.00
CA ILE A 102 -16.76 2.25 -1.05
C ILE A 102 -16.42 0.75 -1.13
N PHE A 103 -17.05 -0.08 -0.30
CA PHE A 103 -16.79 -1.53 -0.32
C PHE A 103 -17.49 -2.24 -1.48
N ALA A 104 -18.65 -1.75 -1.91
CA ALA A 104 -19.38 -2.28 -3.05
C ALA A 104 -18.58 -2.10 -4.35
N ASP A 105 -17.93 -0.96 -4.55
CA ASP A 105 -17.08 -0.70 -5.71
C ASP A 105 -15.89 -1.66 -5.75
N VAL A 106 -15.21 -1.81 -4.61
CA VAL A 106 -14.04 -2.69 -4.46
C VAL A 106 -14.41 -4.17 -4.70
N LEU A 107 -15.54 -4.62 -4.15
CA LEU A 107 -15.97 -6.02 -4.25
C LEU A 107 -16.67 -6.32 -5.58
N GLY A 108 -17.39 -5.36 -6.16
CA GLY A 108 -18.12 -5.52 -7.41
C GLY A 108 -17.19 -5.76 -8.60
N GLN A 109 -16.05 -5.07 -8.68
CA GLN A 109 -15.07 -5.25 -9.75
C GLN A 109 -14.46 -6.65 -9.80
N ARG A 110 -14.48 -7.38 -8.69
CA ARG A 110 -13.94 -8.76 -8.61
C ARG A 110 -14.80 -9.78 -9.36
N ALA A 111 -16.02 -9.38 -9.74
CA ALA A 111 -16.88 -10.15 -10.65
C ALA A 111 -16.41 -10.10 -12.12
N GLU A 112 -15.55 -9.13 -12.49
CA GLU A 112 -15.06 -9.02 -13.86
C GLU A 112 -14.17 -10.22 -14.24
N HIS A 113 -14.44 -10.80 -15.42
CA HIS A 113 -13.72 -11.97 -15.92
C HIS A 113 -12.21 -11.72 -16.02
N ASN A 114 -11.40 -12.64 -15.47
CA ASN A 114 -9.93 -12.60 -15.32
C ASN A 114 -9.38 -11.46 -14.43
N THR A 115 -9.91 -10.24 -14.55
CA THR A 115 -9.49 -9.08 -13.76
C THR A 115 -9.56 -9.33 -12.25
N GLY A 116 -10.67 -9.90 -11.76
CA GLY A 116 -10.85 -10.14 -10.33
C GLY A 116 -9.79 -11.09 -9.74
N ILE A 117 -9.32 -12.06 -10.52
CA ILE A 117 -8.28 -13.02 -10.11
C ILE A 117 -6.93 -12.31 -9.98
N TRP A 118 -6.56 -11.46 -10.95
CA TRP A 118 -5.31 -10.71 -10.86
C TRP A 118 -5.30 -9.72 -9.70
N VAL A 119 -6.42 -9.05 -9.45
CA VAL A 119 -6.58 -8.15 -8.29
C VAL A 119 -6.40 -8.93 -6.98
N ALA A 120 -6.94 -10.14 -6.86
CA ALA A 120 -6.70 -11.00 -5.70
C ALA A 120 -5.24 -11.46 -5.57
N GLY A 121 -4.53 -11.65 -6.69
CA GLY A 121 -3.08 -11.87 -6.71
C GLY A 121 -2.30 -10.65 -6.21
N LEU A 122 -2.76 -9.43 -6.53
CA LEU A 122 -2.18 -8.19 -6.00
C LEU A 122 -2.45 -8.03 -4.50
N ASP A 123 -3.61 -8.48 -3.98
CA ASP A 123 -3.82 -8.55 -2.53
C ASP A 123 -2.74 -9.38 -1.84
N ALA A 124 -2.38 -10.52 -2.42
CA ALA A 124 -1.33 -11.39 -1.89
C ALA A 124 0.03 -10.68 -1.86
N LEU A 125 0.35 -9.91 -2.90
CA LEU A 125 1.57 -9.08 -2.94
C LEU A 125 1.55 -7.97 -1.89
N ALA A 126 0.42 -7.30 -1.73
CA ALA A 126 0.29 -6.24 -0.74
C ALA A 126 0.43 -6.76 0.69
N GLU A 127 -0.20 -7.90 0.99
CA GLU A 127 -0.09 -8.58 2.28
C GLU A 127 1.34 -9.07 2.56
N ASP A 128 2.00 -9.68 1.56
CA ASP A 128 3.41 -10.10 1.65
C ASP A 128 4.33 -8.92 1.97
N ALA A 129 4.13 -7.78 1.32
CA ALA A 129 4.96 -6.59 1.52
C ALA A 129 4.65 -5.82 2.82
N LEU A 130 3.49 -6.03 3.44
CA LEU A 130 3.16 -5.48 4.76
C LEU A 130 3.58 -6.43 5.90
N ALA A 131 3.76 -7.71 5.61
CA ALA A 131 4.15 -8.70 6.61
C ALA A 131 5.63 -8.54 6.98
N LEU A 132 5.90 -8.05 8.20
CA LEU A 132 7.26 -7.98 8.72
C LEU A 132 7.55 -9.15 9.68
N PRO A 133 8.69 -9.85 9.53
CA PRO A 133 9.12 -10.83 10.51
C PRO A 133 9.44 -10.15 11.84
N GLY A 134 9.24 -10.84 12.97
CA GLY A 134 9.53 -10.29 14.30
C GLY A 134 8.31 -9.63 15.00
N GLY A 135 7.16 -9.56 14.34
CA GLY A 135 5.89 -9.20 14.99
C GLY A 135 5.85 -7.75 15.49
N TYR A 136 6.40 -6.81 14.73
CA TYR A 136 6.40 -5.37 15.06
C TYR A 136 4.99 -4.80 15.23
N TYR A 137 4.03 -5.33 14.47
CA TYR A 137 2.61 -4.99 14.54
C TYR A 137 1.75 -6.16 14.03
N THR A 138 0.45 -6.09 14.28
CA THR A 138 -0.55 -6.94 13.61
C THR A 138 -0.99 -6.26 12.31
N PRO A 139 -0.65 -6.81 11.13
CA PRO A 139 -1.01 -6.19 9.86
C PRO A 139 -2.53 -6.18 9.69
N PRO A 140 -3.14 -5.02 9.35
CA PRO A 140 -4.54 -4.99 8.94
C PRO A 140 -4.72 -5.73 7.60
N PRO A 141 -5.91 -6.27 7.30
CA PRO A 141 -6.20 -6.81 5.97
C PRO A 141 -6.10 -5.70 4.92
N LEU A 142 -5.57 -6.06 3.75
CA LEU A 142 -5.45 -5.17 2.59
C LEU A 142 -6.28 -5.69 1.43
N ILE A 143 -6.81 -4.75 0.63
CA ILE A 143 -7.64 -5.06 -0.53
C ILE A 143 -7.24 -4.11 -1.67
N CYS A 144 -6.91 -4.68 -2.82
CA CYS A 144 -6.69 -3.96 -4.05
C CYS A 144 -8.01 -3.80 -4.83
N TYR A 145 -8.13 -2.72 -5.58
CA TYR A 145 -9.16 -2.52 -6.61
C TYR A 145 -8.60 -1.69 -7.76
N LEU A 146 -9.30 -1.69 -8.90
CA LEU A 146 -8.87 -0.97 -10.09
C LEU A 146 -9.62 0.34 -10.27
N GLU A 147 -8.92 1.36 -10.74
CA GLU A 147 -9.54 2.63 -11.09
C GLU A 147 -9.00 3.16 -12.42
N ARG A 148 -9.82 3.95 -13.10
CA ARG A 148 -9.41 4.70 -14.29
C ARG A 148 -8.76 6.00 -13.80
N GLY A 149 -7.45 5.97 -13.59
CA GLY A 149 -6.71 7.12 -13.04
C GLY A 149 -5.21 7.02 -13.29
N HIS A 150 -4.49 8.13 -13.10
CA HIS A 150 -3.08 8.26 -13.46
C HIS A 150 -2.09 7.73 -12.41
N GLY A 151 -2.56 7.26 -11.24
CA GLY A 151 -1.67 6.85 -10.13
C GLY A 151 -2.34 5.86 -9.19
N ALA A 152 -1.51 5.07 -8.51
CA ALA A 152 -1.95 4.27 -7.36
C ALA A 152 -2.22 5.20 -6.18
N ALA A 153 -3.05 4.75 -5.25
CA ALA A 153 -3.35 5.47 -4.02
C ALA A 153 -3.84 4.51 -2.94
N ILE A 154 -3.60 4.82 -1.68
CA ILE A 154 -4.11 4.04 -0.55
C ILE A 154 -5.04 4.84 0.34
N ARG A 155 -6.20 4.24 0.62
CA ARG A 155 -6.96 4.53 1.83
C ARG A 155 -6.53 3.57 2.92
N ARG A 156 -5.62 4.04 3.78
CA ARG A 156 -5.02 3.23 4.85
C ARG A 156 -6.08 2.67 5.81
N ALA A 157 -5.83 1.49 6.34
CA ALA A 157 -6.58 0.99 7.48
C ALA A 157 -6.41 1.94 8.68
N ARG A 158 -7.40 1.94 9.58
CA ARG A 158 -7.39 2.77 10.78
C ARG A 158 -7.35 4.28 10.52
N THR A 159 -7.68 4.72 9.30
CA THR A 159 -7.97 6.12 8.95
C THR A 159 -9.48 6.36 8.87
N ARG A 160 -9.90 7.62 8.91
CA ARG A 160 -11.32 7.97 8.99
C ARG A 160 -12.05 7.73 7.67
N LEU A 161 -13.16 7.00 7.75
CA LEU A 161 -14.21 6.89 6.73
C LEU A 161 -15.20 8.05 6.83
N PRO A 162 -16.08 8.26 5.82
CA PRO A 162 -17.22 9.17 5.94
C PRO A 162 -17.99 8.91 7.23
N GLY A 163 -18.25 9.95 8.02
CA GLY A 163 -18.86 9.82 9.35
C GLY A 163 -17.92 9.52 10.51
N GLY A 164 -16.60 9.41 10.28
CA GLY A 164 -15.56 9.41 11.30
C GLY A 164 -15.15 8.05 11.84
N ASP A 165 -15.79 6.95 11.42
CA ASP A 165 -15.38 5.60 11.81
C ASP A 165 -14.02 5.24 11.21
N LEU A 166 -13.30 4.32 11.84
CA LEU A 166 -12.01 3.87 11.33
C LEU A 166 -12.20 2.80 10.24
N SER A 167 -11.42 2.91 9.16
CA SER A 167 -11.43 1.89 8.10
C SER A 167 -10.95 0.54 8.64
N PRO A 168 -11.73 -0.54 8.50
CA PRO A 168 -11.37 -1.87 9.00
C PRO A 168 -10.26 -2.53 8.18
N VAL A 169 -10.05 -2.07 6.94
CA VAL A 169 -9.10 -2.61 5.97
C VAL A 169 -8.37 -1.48 5.26
N GLY A 170 -7.19 -1.76 4.71
CA GLY A 170 -6.52 -0.87 3.78
C GLY A 170 -7.06 -1.12 2.38
N VAL A 171 -7.49 -0.07 1.69
CA VAL A 171 -7.99 -0.16 0.31
C VAL A 171 -6.98 0.51 -0.61
N ILE A 172 -6.39 -0.26 -1.52
CA ILE A 172 -5.34 0.19 -2.43
C ILE A 172 -5.90 0.25 -3.85
N GLN A 173 -5.89 1.46 -4.40
CA GLN A 173 -6.21 1.75 -5.78
C GLN A 173 -5.03 1.41 -6.68
N ILE A 174 -5.31 0.65 -7.73
CA ILE A 174 -4.34 0.26 -8.75
C ILE A 174 -4.79 0.78 -10.12
N PRO A 175 -3.90 1.48 -10.87
CA PRO A 175 -4.23 1.93 -12.22
C PRO A 175 -4.47 0.75 -13.16
N ARG A 176 -5.64 0.71 -13.80
CA ARG A 176 -6.05 -0.42 -14.65
C ARG A 176 -5.09 -0.67 -15.81
N GLU A 177 -4.51 0.39 -16.38
CA GLU A 177 -3.59 0.34 -17.51
C GLU A 177 -2.20 -0.20 -17.16
N ARG A 178 -1.87 -0.30 -15.86
CA ARG A 178 -0.57 -0.79 -15.37
C ARG A 178 -0.69 -2.06 -14.53
N MET A 179 -1.84 -2.73 -14.56
CA MET A 179 -2.14 -3.88 -13.69
C MET A 179 -1.14 -5.05 -13.79
N ILE A 180 -0.40 -5.18 -14.90
CA ILE A 180 0.54 -6.27 -15.14
C ILE A 180 1.90 -5.73 -15.56
N GLY A 181 2.96 -6.32 -15.01
CA GLY A 181 4.37 -5.94 -15.22
C GLY A 181 5.05 -5.57 -13.90
N SER A 182 6.37 -5.60 -13.83
CA SER A 182 7.11 -5.34 -12.58
C SER A 182 6.91 -3.93 -12.00
N GLY A 183 6.58 -2.95 -12.84
CA GLY A 183 6.28 -1.58 -12.42
C GLY A 183 5.06 -1.48 -11.49
N ILE A 184 4.11 -2.41 -11.58
CA ILE A 184 2.93 -2.40 -10.70
C ILE A 184 3.29 -2.70 -9.25
N ALA A 185 4.25 -3.59 -9.03
CA ALA A 185 4.72 -3.95 -7.70
C ALA A 185 5.35 -2.73 -7.02
N SER A 186 6.09 -1.90 -7.76
CA SER A 186 6.64 -0.67 -7.20
C SER A 186 5.55 0.27 -6.69
N SER A 187 4.50 0.51 -7.48
CA SER A 187 3.40 1.40 -7.09
C SER A 187 2.59 0.80 -5.94
N LEU A 188 2.28 -0.50 -6.01
CA LEU A 188 1.54 -1.19 -4.95
C LEU A 188 2.31 -1.20 -3.63
N ILE A 189 3.59 -1.56 -3.64
CA ILE A 189 4.38 -1.63 -2.41
C ILE A 189 4.70 -0.22 -1.87
N HIS A 190 4.77 0.81 -2.73
CA HIS A 190 4.80 2.20 -2.28
C HIS A 190 3.56 2.52 -1.43
N GLU A 191 2.37 2.20 -1.92
CA GLU A 191 1.11 2.37 -1.17
C GLU A 191 1.09 1.58 0.14
N VAL A 192 1.59 0.33 0.12
CA VAL A 192 1.79 -0.47 1.34
C VAL A 192 2.77 0.21 2.30
N GLY A 193 3.81 0.85 1.78
CA GLY A 193 4.81 1.60 2.55
C GLY A 193 4.23 2.75 3.35
N HIS A 194 3.18 3.42 2.85
CA HIS A 194 2.45 4.40 3.65
C HIS A 194 1.77 3.75 4.87
N GLN A 195 1.18 2.56 4.70
CA GLN A 195 0.57 1.81 5.80
C GLN A 195 1.62 1.32 6.81
N GLY A 196 2.73 0.76 6.32
CA GLY A 196 3.82 0.24 7.15
C GLY A 196 4.51 1.33 7.96
N SER A 197 4.81 2.47 7.32
CA SER A 197 5.46 3.62 7.98
C SER A 197 4.59 4.21 9.09
N GLU A 198 3.28 4.29 8.88
CA GLU A 198 2.32 4.75 9.88
C GLU A 198 2.25 3.77 11.08
N LEU A 199 2.20 2.45 10.82
CA LEU A 199 2.13 1.45 11.89
C LEU A 199 3.39 1.45 12.79
N LEU A 200 4.51 1.93 12.27
CA LEU A 200 5.79 2.07 12.96
C LEU A 200 6.09 3.49 13.44
N ASP A 201 5.19 4.46 13.18
CA ASP A 201 5.36 5.89 13.49
C ASP A 201 6.65 6.51 12.92
N LEU A 202 7.14 6.00 11.78
CA LEU A 202 8.45 6.35 11.24
C LEU A 202 8.57 7.82 10.84
N THR A 203 7.52 8.39 10.26
CA THR A 203 7.54 9.78 9.82
C THR A 203 7.78 10.73 10.97
N THR A 204 7.10 10.51 12.10
CA THR A 204 7.21 11.35 13.29
C THR A 204 8.63 11.27 13.86
N THR A 205 9.13 10.05 14.06
CA THR A 205 10.40 9.82 14.74
C THR A 205 11.61 10.21 13.87
N ILE A 206 11.57 9.96 12.55
CA ILE A 206 12.65 10.36 11.65
C ILE A 206 12.67 11.88 11.42
N ARG A 207 11.50 12.56 11.45
CA ARG A 207 11.48 14.03 11.42
C ARG A 207 12.23 14.64 12.60
N GLN A 208 12.09 14.06 13.79
CA GLN A 208 12.83 14.51 14.98
C GLN A 208 14.34 14.36 14.79
N ASP A 209 14.81 13.27 14.19
CA ASP A 209 16.23 13.09 13.88
C ASP A 209 16.72 14.12 12.85
N ILE A 210 15.92 14.42 11.82
CA ILE A 210 16.25 15.45 10.83
C ILE A 210 16.29 16.85 11.47
N GLU A 211 15.37 17.16 12.38
CA GLU A 211 15.36 18.41 13.14
C GLU A 211 16.62 18.58 13.98
N GLN A 212 17.12 17.50 14.59
CA GLN A 212 18.40 17.52 15.32
C GLN A 212 19.59 17.78 14.39
N VAL A 213 19.62 17.18 13.20
CA VAL A 213 20.65 17.47 12.19
C VAL A 213 20.62 18.94 11.76
N ILE A 214 19.43 19.51 11.54
CA ILE A 214 19.27 20.92 11.19
C ILE A 214 19.74 21.83 12.33
N ALA A 215 19.43 21.50 13.58
CA ALA A 215 19.79 22.30 14.74
C ALA A 215 21.31 22.27 15.03
N ALA A 216 21.99 21.16 14.73
CA ALA A 216 23.42 21.00 14.94
C ALA A 216 24.29 21.49 13.77
N GLY A 217 23.73 21.64 12.57
CA GLY A 217 24.45 22.00 11.35
C GLY A 217 24.42 23.49 11.02
N ASP A 218 25.10 23.85 9.93
CA ASP A 218 25.08 25.21 9.39
C ASP A 218 23.71 25.55 8.78
N GLN A 219 23.26 26.80 8.97
CA GLN A 219 22.01 27.28 8.35
C GLN A 219 22.03 27.17 6.82
N ALA A 220 23.22 27.24 6.22
CA ALA A 220 23.41 27.07 4.79
C ALA A 220 23.06 25.66 4.29
N ASP A 221 23.01 24.63 5.14
CA ASP A 221 22.62 23.27 4.76
C ASP A 221 21.21 22.88 5.22
N ALA A 222 20.55 23.75 6.00
CA ALA A 222 19.22 23.47 6.54
C ALA A 222 18.15 23.25 5.46
N LEU A 223 18.18 24.01 4.35
CA LEU A 223 17.13 23.96 3.34
C LEU A 223 16.97 22.56 2.67
N PRO A 224 18.03 21.90 2.16
CA PRO A 224 17.94 20.52 1.68
C PRO A 224 17.29 19.55 2.68
N TRP A 225 17.69 19.60 3.95
CA TRP A 225 17.13 18.76 5.00
C TRP A 225 15.65 19.08 5.29
N GLN A 226 15.27 20.36 5.28
CA GLN A 226 13.87 20.77 5.43
C GLN A 226 12.98 20.24 4.29
N LEU A 227 13.47 20.27 3.05
CA LEU A 227 12.77 19.71 1.90
C LEU A 227 12.62 18.19 2.02
N LEU A 228 13.70 17.48 2.36
CA LEU A 228 13.67 16.03 2.59
C LEU A 228 12.71 15.65 3.74
N SER A 229 12.70 16.41 4.84
CA SER A 229 11.76 16.24 5.97
C SER A 229 10.29 16.45 5.54
N ARG A 230 10.03 17.44 4.69
CA ARG A 230 8.70 17.70 4.12
C ARG A 230 8.23 16.54 3.25
N TRP A 231 9.14 15.97 2.46
CA TRP A 231 8.86 14.86 1.55
C TRP A 231 8.92 13.47 2.19
N LEU A 232 9.21 13.39 3.49
CA LEU A 232 9.57 12.16 4.16
C LEU A 232 8.53 11.03 4.00
N ASN A 233 7.24 11.35 4.03
CA ASN A 233 6.19 10.35 3.84
C ASN A 233 6.32 9.58 2.51
N GLU A 234 6.60 10.30 1.42
CA GLU A 234 6.77 9.72 0.09
C GLU A 234 8.09 8.95 -0.01
N ILE A 235 9.14 9.49 0.60
CA ILE A 235 10.47 8.88 0.64
C ILE A 235 10.43 7.55 1.39
N LEU A 236 9.73 7.48 2.53
CA LEU A 236 9.59 6.25 3.31
C LEU A 236 8.79 5.19 2.56
N SER A 237 7.75 5.58 1.82
CA SER A 237 7.03 4.67 0.93
C SER A 237 7.90 4.14 -0.22
N ASP A 238 8.68 5.01 -0.86
CA ASP A 238 9.66 4.60 -1.88
C ASP A 238 10.73 3.67 -1.27
N CYS A 239 11.21 3.96 -0.05
CA CYS A 239 12.15 3.13 0.69
C CYS A 239 11.57 1.74 1.00
N TRP A 240 10.27 1.67 1.32
CA TRP A 240 9.59 0.39 1.57
C TRP A 240 9.52 -0.46 0.30
N ALA A 241 9.17 0.14 -0.84
CA ALA A 241 9.20 -0.53 -2.14
C ALA A 241 10.61 -1.01 -2.48
N LEU A 242 11.61 -0.16 -2.26
CA LEU A 242 13.01 -0.47 -2.51
C LEU A 242 13.52 -1.64 -1.68
N GLY A 243 13.22 -1.67 -0.38
CA GLY A 243 13.61 -2.76 0.53
C GLY A 243 13.03 -4.13 0.11
N HIS A 244 11.87 -4.16 -0.56
CA HIS A 244 11.24 -5.39 -1.01
C HIS A 244 11.63 -5.80 -2.44
N LEU A 245 11.90 -4.83 -3.32
CA LEU A 245 12.01 -5.08 -4.76
C LEU A 245 13.39 -4.82 -5.36
N GLY A 246 14.31 -4.20 -4.60
CA GLY A 246 15.60 -3.77 -5.12
C GLY A 246 15.45 -2.80 -6.30
N ILE A 247 16.27 -2.97 -7.34
CA ILE A 247 16.31 -2.06 -8.50
C ILE A 247 14.95 -1.95 -9.23
N THR A 248 14.11 -2.97 -9.11
CA THR A 248 12.77 -3.02 -9.67
C THR A 248 11.89 -1.88 -9.16
N ALA A 249 12.02 -1.48 -7.90
CA ALA A 249 11.30 -0.32 -7.37
C ALA A 249 11.72 0.97 -8.08
N THR A 250 13.02 1.16 -8.32
CA THR A 250 13.52 2.37 -8.98
C THR A 250 13.14 2.43 -10.46
N TYR A 251 13.11 1.30 -11.17
CA TYR A 251 12.56 1.25 -12.53
C TYR A 251 11.04 1.48 -12.56
N GLY A 252 10.31 0.94 -11.59
CA GLY A 252 8.88 1.24 -11.42
C GLY A 252 8.64 2.73 -11.21
N LEU A 253 9.40 3.36 -10.31
CA LEU A 253 9.38 4.80 -10.11
C LEU A 253 9.71 5.58 -11.39
N LEU A 254 10.75 5.17 -12.12
CA LEU A 254 11.15 5.77 -13.40
C LEU A 254 9.97 5.83 -14.38
N SER A 255 9.16 4.77 -14.47
CA SER A 255 7.98 4.74 -15.35
C SER A 255 6.89 5.75 -14.97
N VAL A 256 6.82 6.16 -13.69
CA VAL A 256 5.87 7.15 -13.19
C VAL A 256 6.37 8.57 -13.39
N VAL A 257 7.68 8.79 -13.23
CA VAL A 257 8.28 10.12 -13.18
C VAL A 257 8.93 10.57 -14.49
N SER A 258 8.99 9.68 -15.49
CA SER A 258 9.45 10.00 -16.85
C SER A 258 8.43 10.87 -17.59
N LEU A 259 8.56 12.19 -17.42
CA LEU A 259 7.69 13.22 -17.97
C LEU A 259 8.49 14.14 -18.91
N PRO A 260 7.87 15.06 -19.67
CA PRO A 260 8.61 16.12 -20.34
C PRO A 260 9.50 16.90 -19.36
N SER A 261 10.70 17.30 -19.81
CA SER A 261 11.75 17.94 -18.98
C SER A 261 11.24 19.07 -18.09
N TYR A 262 10.33 19.90 -18.62
CA TYR A 262 9.66 20.97 -17.86
C TYR A 262 9.02 20.48 -16.55
N PHE A 263 8.31 19.35 -16.58
CA PHE A 263 7.67 18.77 -15.39
C PHE A 263 8.67 18.07 -14.49
N VAL A 264 9.71 17.45 -15.06
CA VAL A 264 10.75 16.76 -14.29
C VAL A 264 11.52 17.73 -13.38
N PHE A 265 11.75 18.96 -13.87
CA PHE A 265 12.42 20.03 -13.13
C PHE A 265 11.48 21.08 -12.54
N ARG A 266 10.19 20.74 -12.36
CA ARG A 266 9.24 21.58 -11.65
C ARG A 266 9.41 21.37 -10.14
N ILE A 267 10.19 22.25 -9.52
CA ILE A 267 10.45 22.22 -8.07
C ILE A 267 9.31 22.92 -7.35
N GLY A 268 8.43 22.15 -6.72
CA GLY A 268 7.47 22.66 -5.73
C GLY A 268 8.07 22.57 -4.33
N THR A 269 8.07 23.66 -3.58
CA THR A 269 8.59 23.68 -2.19
C THR A 269 7.52 23.38 -1.15
N ASP A 270 6.24 23.49 -1.51
CA ASP A 270 5.13 23.49 -0.53
C ASP A 270 4.39 22.15 -0.50
N GLY A 271 4.58 21.31 -1.52
CA GLY A 271 3.95 20.00 -1.63
C GLY A 271 4.70 18.88 -0.90
N PRO A 272 4.01 17.76 -0.60
CA PRO A 272 4.60 16.62 0.10
C PRO A 272 5.45 15.71 -0.81
N HIS A 273 5.47 15.94 -2.13
CA HIS A 273 6.20 15.10 -3.08
C HIS A 273 7.55 15.70 -3.46
N PRO A 274 8.65 14.93 -3.44
CA PRO A 274 9.88 15.33 -4.12
C PRO A 274 9.58 15.48 -5.61
N PHE A 275 10.18 16.49 -6.25
CA PHE A 275 10.06 16.64 -7.70
C PHE A 275 10.73 15.46 -8.43
N PRO A 276 10.26 15.08 -9.62
CA PRO A 276 10.68 13.86 -10.33
C PRO A 276 12.19 13.59 -10.35
N TRP A 277 12.99 14.62 -10.68
CA TRP A 277 14.44 14.48 -10.78
C TRP A 277 15.08 14.01 -9.47
N ILE A 278 14.80 14.70 -8.37
CA ILE A 278 15.41 14.39 -7.08
C ILE A 278 14.80 13.12 -6.47
N ARG A 279 13.51 12.82 -6.74
CA ARG A 279 12.86 11.59 -6.25
C ARG A 279 13.62 10.34 -6.71
N LEU A 280 14.03 10.30 -7.99
CA LEU A 280 14.84 9.18 -8.48
C LEU A 280 16.23 9.14 -7.81
N LYS A 281 16.90 10.30 -7.66
CA LYS A 281 18.20 10.36 -6.98
C LYS A 281 18.14 9.90 -5.52
N ILE A 282 17.05 10.22 -4.80
CA ILE A 282 16.80 9.71 -3.44
C ILE A 282 16.67 8.18 -3.45
N SER A 283 15.87 7.63 -4.38
CA SER A 283 15.72 6.17 -4.55
C SER A 283 17.07 5.50 -4.83
N LEU A 284 17.90 6.08 -5.71
CA LEU A 284 19.26 5.57 -6.00
C LEU A 284 20.18 5.61 -4.77
N ALA A 285 20.14 6.68 -3.97
CA ALA A 285 20.97 6.82 -2.77
C ALA A 285 20.59 5.80 -1.69
N LEU A 286 19.28 5.62 -1.44
CA LEU A 286 18.77 4.58 -0.54
C LEU A 286 19.09 3.18 -1.06
N GLY A 287 18.97 2.96 -2.37
CA GLY A 287 19.18 1.65 -3.00
C GLY A 287 20.63 1.22 -2.95
N ALA A 288 21.55 2.14 -3.24
CA ALA A 288 22.99 1.90 -3.11
C ALA A 288 23.41 1.62 -1.66
N ALA A 289 22.74 2.24 -0.68
CA ALA A 289 23.01 2.00 0.74
C ALA A 289 22.43 0.66 1.23
N LEU A 290 21.25 0.24 0.76
CA LEU A 290 20.64 -1.05 1.09
C LEU A 290 21.33 -2.23 0.38
N PHE A 291 21.71 -2.04 -0.88
CA PHE A 291 22.15 -3.10 -1.79
C PHE A 291 23.36 -2.66 -2.62
N PRO A 292 24.59 -2.66 -2.09
CA PRO A 292 25.76 -2.21 -2.84
C PRO A 292 25.98 -2.98 -4.16
N ASP A 293 25.77 -2.33 -5.31
CA ASP A 293 25.96 -2.89 -6.65
C ASP A 293 26.18 -1.75 -7.68
N PRO A 294 27.01 -1.92 -8.72
CA PRO A 294 27.24 -0.89 -9.74
C PRO A 294 25.99 -0.42 -10.50
N GLN A 295 24.89 -1.19 -10.49
CA GLN A 295 23.64 -0.87 -11.18
C GLN A 295 23.08 0.51 -10.78
N TRP A 296 23.21 0.92 -9.53
CA TRP A 296 22.68 2.20 -9.04
C TRP A 296 23.40 3.37 -9.70
N ALA A 297 24.72 3.28 -9.83
CA ALA A 297 25.52 4.30 -10.52
C ALA A 297 25.25 4.31 -12.03
N ALA A 298 25.04 3.13 -12.63
CA ALA A 298 24.69 3.03 -14.05
C ALA A 298 23.32 3.68 -14.34
N LEU A 299 22.29 3.38 -13.55
CA LEU A 299 20.97 3.97 -13.69
C LEU A 299 21.00 5.48 -13.39
N GLY A 300 21.82 5.92 -12.43
CA GLY A 300 22.04 7.35 -12.17
C GLY A 300 22.59 8.10 -13.38
N ARG A 301 23.60 7.56 -14.05
CA ARG A 301 24.14 8.14 -15.30
C ARG A 301 23.11 8.14 -16.43
N GLN A 302 22.30 7.08 -16.54
CA GLN A 302 21.23 7.02 -17.54
C GLN A 302 20.20 8.13 -17.30
N TRP A 303 19.78 8.33 -16.05
CA TRP A 303 18.85 9.40 -15.69
C TRP A 303 19.41 10.79 -16.03
N GLU A 304 20.68 11.04 -15.65
CA GLU A 304 21.46 12.24 -16.00
C GLU A 304 21.55 12.50 -17.49
N GLY A 305 21.69 11.46 -18.31
CA GLY A 305 21.67 11.55 -19.77
C GLY A 305 20.28 11.85 -20.35
N LEU A 306 19.21 11.30 -19.75
CA LEU A 306 17.83 11.51 -20.20
C LEU A 306 17.31 12.91 -19.86
N TYR A 307 17.72 13.49 -18.73
CA TYR A 307 17.39 14.86 -18.39
C TYR A 307 18.63 15.66 -17.97
N PRO A 308 19.35 16.24 -18.94
CA PRO A 308 20.50 17.06 -18.63
C PRO A 308 20.15 18.27 -17.75
N THR A 309 20.93 18.49 -16.69
CA THR A 309 20.75 19.65 -15.79
C THR A 309 21.43 20.92 -16.31
N HIS A 310 22.30 20.84 -17.32
CA HIS A 310 23.10 21.96 -17.81
C HIS A 310 22.27 23.04 -18.52
N GLU A 311 21.04 22.76 -18.91
CA GLU A 311 20.11 23.76 -19.49
C GLU A 311 19.31 24.53 -18.44
N LEU A 312 19.36 24.11 -17.17
CA LEU A 312 18.60 24.74 -16.09
C LEU A 312 19.23 26.07 -15.65
N SER A 313 18.41 26.95 -15.07
CA SER A 313 18.91 28.17 -14.44
C SER A 313 19.90 27.86 -13.31
N HIS A 314 20.85 28.79 -13.07
CA HIS A 314 21.85 28.63 -12.01
C HIS A 314 21.23 28.33 -10.64
N VAL A 315 20.11 29.00 -10.30
CA VAL A 315 19.38 28.78 -9.04
C VAL A 315 18.89 27.34 -8.90
N LYS A 316 18.28 26.78 -9.95
CA LYS A 316 17.81 25.38 -9.93
C LYS A 316 18.96 24.39 -9.83
N ARG A 317 20.03 24.59 -10.61
CA ARG A 317 21.23 23.74 -10.56
C ARG A 317 21.88 23.74 -9.18
N ALA A 318 22.00 24.92 -8.56
CA ALA A 318 22.57 25.05 -7.22
C ALA A 318 21.74 24.32 -6.15
N LEU A 319 20.40 24.40 -6.23
CA LEU A 319 19.52 23.68 -5.31
C LEU A 319 19.62 22.15 -5.51
N ILE A 320 19.62 21.68 -6.76
CA ILE A 320 19.80 20.25 -7.08
C ILE A 320 21.14 19.75 -6.51
N GLY A 321 22.24 20.46 -6.76
CA GLY A 321 23.56 20.07 -6.25
C GLY A 321 23.62 20.01 -4.71
N ARG A 322 22.99 20.97 -4.02
CA ARG A 322 22.89 20.95 -2.55
C ARG A 322 22.03 19.80 -2.03
N LEU A 323 20.94 19.46 -2.71
CA LEU A 323 20.13 18.29 -2.37
C LEU A 323 20.93 16.99 -2.57
N GLU A 324 21.60 16.83 -3.70
CA GLU A 324 22.42 15.64 -3.99
C GLU A 324 23.55 15.45 -2.97
N ALA A 325 24.20 16.54 -2.55
CA ALA A 325 25.29 16.50 -1.58
C ALA A 325 24.87 15.90 -0.23
N VAL A 326 23.63 16.13 0.22
CA VAL A 326 23.14 15.60 1.51
C VAL A 326 22.57 14.19 1.42
N LEU A 327 22.26 13.66 0.22
CA LEU A 327 21.60 12.36 0.05
C LEU A 327 22.35 11.19 0.72
N PRO A 328 23.69 11.06 0.64
CA PRO A 328 24.38 9.96 1.32
C PRO A 328 24.22 9.99 2.85
N ALA A 329 24.22 11.18 3.44
CA ALA A 329 24.02 11.33 4.88
C ALA A 329 22.56 11.07 5.26
N PHE A 330 21.62 11.59 4.47
CA PHE A 330 20.18 11.35 4.65
C PHE A 330 19.83 9.86 4.53
N ALA A 331 20.37 9.15 3.54
CA ALA A 331 20.14 7.71 3.38
C ALA A 331 20.64 6.93 4.61
N ARG A 332 21.83 7.25 5.14
CA ARG A 332 22.33 6.65 6.39
C ARG A 332 21.43 6.95 7.59
N LEU A 333 20.92 8.18 7.70
CA LEU A 333 20.02 8.57 8.78
C LEU A 333 18.70 7.77 8.72
N VAL A 334 18.07 7.71 7.55
CA VAL A 334 16.80 6.98 7.37
C VAL A 334 16.99 5.48 7.63
N LEU A 335 17.96 4.85 6.98
CA LEU A 335 18.16 3.41 7.07
C LEU A 335 18.68 2.97 8.45
N GLY A 336 19.50 3.81 9.07
CA GLY A 336 20.04 3.60 10.41
C GLY A 336 19.11 4.04 11.54
N HIS A 337 17.94 4.61 11.23
CA HIS A 337 16.99 5.11 12.22
C HIS A 337 16.57 4.01 13.18
N ARG A 338 16.46 4.35 14.47
CA ARG A 338 16.01 3.45 15.53
C ARG A 338 14.88 4.11 16.30
N SER A 339 13.89 3.33 16.69
CA SER A 339 12.78 3.79 17.52
C SER A 339 12.28 2.68 18.45
N ALA A 340 11.43 3.04 19.41
CA ALA A 340 10.78 2.06 20.28
C ALA A 340 9.90 1.08 19.48
N ARG A 341 9.25 1.53 18.40
CA ARG A 341 8.43 0.68 17.50
C ARG A 341 9.28 -0.29 16.69
N LEU A 342 10.51 0.09 16.36
CA LEU A 342 11.53 -0.78 15.78
C LEU A 342 12.25 -1.65 16.82
N ARG A 343 11.83 -1.58 18.10
CA ARG A 343 12.42 -2.34 19.23
C ARG A 343 13.93 -2.14 19.36
N GLY A 344 14.39 -0.93 19.04
CA GLY A 344 15.81 -0.59 19.06
C GLY A 344 16.62 -1.14 17.90
N GLY A 345 16.05 -1.90 16.96
CA GLY A 345 16.68 -2.28 15.68
C GLY A 345 16.75 -1.10 14.70
N GLN A 346 17.53 -1.24 13.62
CA GLN A 346 17.55 -0.24 12.54
C GLN A 346 16.34 -0.41 11.62
N LEU A 347 15.93 0.66 10.95
CA LEU A 347 14.90 0.57 9.92
C LEU A 347 15.28 -0.43 8.82
N ALA A 348 16.55 -0.44 8.38
CA ALA A 348 17.01 -1.38 7.36
C ALA A 348 16.77 -2.85 7.72
N ASP A 349 16.85 -3.19 9.01
CA ASP A 349 16.75 -4.57 9.52
C ASP A 349 15.34 -5.19 9.38
N ILE A 350 14.31 -4.38 9.09
CA ILE A 350 12.95 -4.90 8.91
C ILE A 350 12.73 -5.51 7.52
N PHE A 351 13.59 -5.19 6.55
CA PHE A 351 13.46 -5.65 5.17
C PHE A 351 14.22 -6.96 4.93
N PRO A 352 13.81 -7.79 3.95
CA PRO A 352 14.47 -9.06 3.64
C PRO A 352 15.78 -8.88 2.85
N LEU A 353 16.74 -8.11 3.38
CA LEU A 353 17.89 -7.60 2.61
C LEU A 353 18.75 -8.69 1.97
N ALA A 354 19.02 -9.79 2.70
CA ALA A 354 19.86 -10.88 2.21
C ALA A 354 19.28 -11.53 0.93
N GLU A 355 17.97 -11.78 0.92
CA GLU A 355 17.27 -12.38 -0.22
C GLU A 355 17.10 -11.40 -1.39
N ARG A 356 17.12 -10.09 -1.11
CA ARG A 356 16.94 -9.02 -2.12
C ARG A 356 18.26 -8.48 -2.67
N HIS A 357 19.39 -9.04 -2.26
CA HIS A 357 20.70 -8.67 -2.80
C HIS A 357 20.77 -8.96 -4.32
N PRO A 358 21.28 -8.04 -5.18
CA PRO A 358 21.24 -8.21 -6.64
C PRO A 358 21.87 -9.50 -7.14
N ALA A 359 23.01 -9.91 -6.57
CA ALA A 359 23.64 -11.20 -6.89
C ALA A 359 22.75 -12.41 -6.57
N GLN A 360 22.02 -12.37 -5.44
CA GLN A 360 21.08 -13.41 -5.04
C GLN A 360 19.88 -13.46 -5.98
N LEU A 361 19.33 -12.29 -6.34
CA LEU A 361 18.21 -12.20 -7.29
C LEU A 361 18.57 -12.80 -8.66
N ARG A 362 19.79 -12.52 -9.16
CA ARG A 362 20.30 -13.11 -10.41
C ARG A 362 20.42 -14.63 -10.32
N GLN A 363 20.98 -15.15 -9.22
CA GLN A 363 21.09 -16.60 -8.99
C GLN A 363 19.73 -17.29 -8.90
N LEU A 364 18.75 -16.66 -8.23
CA LEU A 364 17.38 -17.17 -8.16
C LEU A 364 16.73 -17.23 -9.54
N TYR A 365 16.93 -16.20 -10.37
CA TYR A 365 16.45 -16.23 -11.75
C TYR A 365 17.01 -17.42 -12.52
N ASP A 366 18.33 -17.65 -12.44
CA ASP A 366 19.01 -18.80 -13.06
C ASP A 366 18.52 -20.17 -12.54
N ALA A 367 18.19 -20.25 -11.25
CA ALA A 367 17.59 -21.44 -10.68
C ALA A 367 16.17 -21.67 -11.19
N TRP A 368 15.35 -20.63 -11.30
CA TRP A 368 13.96 -20.71 -11.74
C TRP A 368 13.81 -21.07 -13.22
N GLN A 369 14.76 -20.69 -14.07
CA GLN A 369 14.77 -21.15 -15.47
C GLN A 369 14.95 -22.68 -15.57
N ARG A 370 15.72 -23.28 -14.64
CA ARG A 370 15.91 -24.74 -14.56
C ARG A 370 14.79 -25.44 -13.80
N HIS A 371 14.21 -24.76 -12.82
CA HIS A 371 13.24 -25.30 -11.89
C HIS A 371 12.08 -24.30 -11.64
N PRO A 372 11.12 -24.17 -12.58
CA PRO A 372 10.05 -23.18 -12.49
C PRO A 372 9.18 -23.30 -11.24
N TYR A 373 9.02 -24.51 -10.69
CA TYR A 373 8.25 -24.75 -9.47
C TYR A 373 8.79 -23.99 -8.25
N LEU A 374 10.08 -23.65 -8.21
CA LEU A 374 10.67 -22.86 -7.10
C LEU A 374 10.08 -21.45 -7.06
N ARG A 375 9.76 -20.87 -8.23
CA ARG A 375 9.10 -19.56 -8.34
C ARG A 375 7.69 -19.61 -7.75
N GLU A 376 6.95 -20.68 -8.00
CA GLU A 376 5.57 -20.86 -7.50
C GLU A 376 5.48 -20.94 -5.97
N HIS A 377 6.55 -21.42 -5.33
CA HIS A 377 6.65 -21.53 -3.87
C HIS A 377 7.36 -20.34 -3.22
N SER A 378 7.70 -19.30 -3.98
CA SER A 378 8.38 -18.11 -3.48
C SER A 378 7.37 -17.02 -3.08
N ALA A 379 7.77 -16.18 -2.13
CA ALA A 379 7.02 -15.02 -1.70
C ALA A 379 6.71 -14.07 -2.89
N PRO A 380 5.49 -13.49 -2.97
CA PRO A 380 5.13 -12.58 -4.06
C PRO A 380 6.15 -11.47 -4.32
N SER A 381 6.59 -10.74 -3.29
CA SER A 381 7.56 -9.65 -3.45
C SER A 381 8.92 -10.15 -3.96
N LEU A 382 9.35 -11.36 -3.58
CA LEU A 382 10.59 -11.95 -4.09
C LEU A 382 10.47 -12.28 -5.58
N VAL A 383 9.33 -12.81 -6.03
CA VAL A 383 9.09 -13.10 -7.45
C VAL A 383 9.17 -11.82 -8.28
N PHE A 384 8.53 -10.74 -7.84
CA PHE A 384 8.63 -9.45 -8.52
C PHE A 384 10.06 -8.88 -8.48
N ALA A 385 10.78 -9.01 -7.37
CA ALA A 385 12.17 -8.57 -7.26
C ALA A 385 13.10 -9.31 -8.24
N VAL A 386 12.99 -10.63 -8.33
CA VAL A 386 13.81 -11.47 -9.22
C VAL A 386 13.48 -11.21 -10.69
N VAL A 387 12.20 -11.17 -11.06
CA VAL A 387 11.77 -10.91 -12.43
C VAL A 387 12.16 -9.48 -12.86
N GLY A 388 11.98 -8.49 -11.99
CA GLY A 388 12.36 -7.11 -12.28
C GLY A 388 13.87 -6.90 -12.34
N GLN A 389 14.68 -7.59 -11.51
CA GLN A 389 16.13 -7.61 -11.64
C GLN A 389 16.55 -8.23 -12.98
N ALA A 390 15.95 -9.35 -13.37
CA ALA A 390 16.22 -9.97 -14.66
C ALA A 390 15.88 -9.04 -15.83
N LYS A 391 14.81 -8.25 -15.73
CA LYS A 391 14.44 -7.23 -16.71
C LYS A 391 15.46 -6.09 -16.75
N ALA A 392 15.90 -5.59 -15.60
CA ALA A 392 16.95 -4.58 -15.49
C ALA A 392 18.26 -5.05 -16.12
N ASP A 393 18.59 -6.34 -15.97
CA ASP A 393 19.77 -6.97 -16.57
C ASP A 393 19.58 -7.33 -18.06
N GLY A 394 18.40 -7.08 -18.66
CA GLY A 394 18.10 -7.42 -20.06
C GLY A 394 17.93 -8.92 -20.34
N ARG A 395 17.62 -9.72 -19.32
CA ARG A 395 17.57 -11.20 -19.36
C ARG A 395 16.16 -11.77 -19.57
N ILE A 396 15.14 -10.93 -19.59
CA ILE A 396 13.74 -11.29 -19.86
C ILE A 396 13.11 -10.20 -20.73
N SER A 397 12.31 -10.61 -21.72
CA SER A 397 11.54 -9.67 -22.54
C SER A 397 10.35 -9.11 -21.76
N THR A 398 9.81 -7.97 -22.19
CA THR A 398 8.57 -7.42 -21.60
C THR A 398 7.39 -8.38 -21.77
N GLU A 399 7.34 -9.12 -22.88
CA GLU A 399 6.27 -10.08 -23.17
C GLU A 399 6.33 -11.28 -22.21
N ASP A 400 7.52 -11.86 -22.03
CA ASP A 400 7.74 -12.97 -21.10
C ASP A 400 7.50 -12.56 -19.65
N GLU A 401 7.90 -11.35 -19.27
CA GLU A 401 7.59 -10.78 -17.96
C GLU A 401 6.09 -10.76 -17.69
N VAL A 402 5.30 -10.24 -18.65
CA VAL A 402 3.83 -10.16 -18.53
C VAL A 402 3.25 -11.56 -18.37
N LEU A 403 3.70 -12.55 -19.15
CA LEU A 403 3.23 -13.93 -19.05
C LEU A 403 3.55 -14.54 -17.68
N VAL A 404 4.79 -14.41 -17.22
CA VAL A 404 5.22 -14.94 -15.92
C VAL A 404 4.44 -14.31 -14.77
N LEU A 405 4.33 -12.98 -14.74
CA LEU A 405 3.68 -12.28 -13.64
C LEU A 405 2.15 -12.49 -13.65
N SER A 406 1.52 -12.55 -14.83
CA SER A 406 0.09 -12.87 -14.95
C SER A 406 -0.22 -14.27 -14.39
N HIS A 407 0.62 -15.25 -14.73
CA HIS A 407 0.51 -16.61 -14.20
C HIS A 407 0.66 -16.62 -12.68
N MET A 408 1.67 -15.91 -12.15
CA MET A 408 1.93 -15.87 -10.72
C MET A 408 0.80 -15.19 -9.93
N LEU A 409 0.23 -14.10 -10.44
CA LEU A 409 -0.96 -13.45 -9.85
C LEU A 409 -2.14 -14.43 -9.75
N ALA A 410 -2.41 -15.18 -10.82
CA ALA A 410 -3.45 -16.20 -10.81
C ALA A 410 -3.14 -17.37 -9.85
N HIS A 411 -1.86 -17.77 -9.77
CA HIS A 411 -1.41 -18.81 -8.86
C HIS A 411 -1.62 -18.43 -7.38
N TRP A 412 -1.23 -17.21 -6.97
CA TRP A 412 -1.43 -16.75 -5.60
C TRP A 412 -2.91 -16.58 -5.25
N ALA A 413 -3.71 -16.07 -6.18
CA ALA A 413 -5.16 -15.98 -6.05
C ALA A 413 -5.80 -17.36 -5.83
N LEU A 414 -5.38 -18.37 -6.61
CA LEU A 414 -5.84 -19.76 -6.45
C LEU A 414 -5.42 -20.35 -5.10
N ASN A 415 -4.18 -20.12 -4.65
CA ASN A 415 -3.71 -20.60 -3.36
C ASN A 415 -4.48 -19.97 -2.19
N ARG A 416 -4.81 -18.68 -2.27
CA ARG A 416 -5.70 -18.01 -1.30
C ARG A 416 -7.07 -18.67 -1.26
N ALA A 417 -7.66 -18.96 -2.42
CA ALA A 417 -8.96 -19.63 -2.50
C ALA A 417 -8.93 -21.03 -1.89
N ARG A 418 -7.88 -21.82 -2.13
CA ARG A 418 -7.72 -23.16 -1.53
C ARG A 418 -7.68 -23.12 0.00
N ASN A 419 -7.15 -22.04 0.56
CA ASN A 419 -6.99 -21.86 2.00
C ASN A 419 -8.07 -20.95 2.62
N TYR A 420 -9.09 -20.54 1.87
CA TYR A 420 -10.02 -19.48 2.25
C TYR A 420 -10.77 -19.74 3.56
N CYS A 421 -11.15 -21.01 3.80
CA CYS A 421 -11.88 -21.43 4.99
C CYS A 421 -10.97 -21.97 6.09
N LEU A 422 -9.66 -22.02 5.87
CA LEU A 422 -8.70 -22.45 6.87
C LEU A 422 -8.36 -21.26 7.78
N ALA A 423 -8.16 -21.53 9.07
CA ALA A 423 -7.59 -20.52 9.96
C ALA A 423 -6.25 -20.05 9.35
N PRO A 424 -5.93 -18.75 9.40
CA PRO A 424 -4.67 -18.26 8.87
C PRO A 424 -3.54 -19.06 9.52
N ALA A 425 -2.72 -19.70 8.70
CA ALA A 425 -1.52 -20.35 9.17
C ALA A 425 -0.70 -19.32 9.94
N GLN A 426 -0.13 -19.70 11.09
CA GLN A 426 0.86 -18.84 11.74
C GLN A 426 1.93 -18.49 10.69
N PRO A 427 2.41 -17.23 10.65
CA PRO A 427 3.42 -16.84 9.69
C PRO A 427 4.57 -17.85 9.78
N LEU A 428 4.86 -18.51 8.66
CA LEU A 428 5.99 -19.41 8.56
C LEU A 428 7.20 -18.61 9.02
N ALA A 429 7.95 -19.15 9.99
CA ALA A 429 9.27 -18.65 10.30
C ALA A 429 10.03 -18.50 8.97
N PRO A 430 10.83 -17.43 8.78
CA PRO A 430 11.51 -17.21 7.52
C PRO A 430 12.17 -18.52 7.10
N TYR A 431 11.80 -19.02 5.92
CA TYR A 431 12.50 -20.13 5.31
C TYR A 431 13.92 -19.63 5.11
N SER A 432 14.79 -19.90 6.08
CA SER A 432 16.22 -19.85 5.86
C SER A 432 16.45 -20.94 4.82
N SER A 433 16.49 -20.56 3.54
CA SER A 433 16.82 -21.47 2.46
C SER A 433 18.32 -21.75 2.52
N THR A 434 18.80 -22.28 3.64
CA THR A 434 19.97 -23.14 3.67
C THR A 434 19.51 -24.53 3.23
N LEU A 435 19.01 -24.64 2.00
CA LEU A 435 19.15 -25.91 1.30
C LEU A 435 20.59 -25.88 0.79
N PRO A 436 21.54 -26.64 1.40
CA PRO A 436 22.80 -26.86 0.74
C PRO A 436 22.46 -27.49 -0.61
N LEU A 437 22.85 -26.82 -1.69
CA LEU A 437 23.01 -27.42 -3.01
C LEU A 437 24.10 -28.49 -2.86
N ASN A 438 23.73 -29.63 -2.29
CA ASN A 438 24.56 -30.82 -2.32
C ASN A 438 24.30 -31.42 -3.72
N PRO A 439 25.28 -31.40 -4.64
CA PRO A 439 25.16 -32.19 -5.85
C PRO A 439 25.14 -33.65 -5.40
N ARG A 440 23.96 -34.28 -5.37
CA ARG A 440 23.90 -35.73 -5.30
C ARG A 440 24.56 -36.25 -6.56
N THR A 441 25.79 -36.70 -6.38
CA THR A 441 26.49 -37.58 -7.29
C THR A 441 25.56 -38.76 -7.57
N HIS A 442 25.13 -38.87 -8.82
CA HIS A 442 24.55 -40.10 -9.34
C HIS A 442 25.68 -41.14 -9.34
N GLU A 443 25.72 -42.01 -8.33
CA GLU A 443 26.43 -43.28 -8.47
C GLU A 443 25.67 -44.16 -9.48
N PRO A 444 26.37 -44.77 -10.46
CA PRO A 444 25.75 -45.67 -11.41
C PRO A 444 25.38 -46.98 -10.70
N ARG A 445 24.10 -47.34 -10.74
CA ARG A 445 23.65 -48.69 -10.38
C ARG A 445 24.33 -49.70 -11.31
N THR A 446 25.30 -50.42 -10.77
CA THR A 446 25.80 -51.68 -11.33
C THR A 446 24.70 -52.73 -11.28
N LYS A 447 24.60 -53.48 -12.38
CA LYS A 447 23.72 -54.63 -12.57
C LYS A 447 24.12 -55.77 -11.62
N HIS A 448 23.13 -56.37 -10.96
CA HIS A 448 22.99 -57.82 -10.80
C HIS A 448 21.51 -58.18 -10.72
#